data_AF-W1YCN0-F1
#
_entry.id   AF-W1YCN0-F1
#
_cell.length_a   1.000
_cell.length_b   1.000
_cell.length_c   1.000
_cell.angle_alpha   90.00
_cell.angle_beta   90.00
_cell.angle_gamma   90.00
#
_symmetry.space_group_name_H-M   'P 1'
#
loop_
_entity.id
_entity.type
_entity.pdbx_description
1 polymer ?
#
loop_
_entity_poly.entity_id
_entity_poly.type
_entity_poly.pdbx_seq_one_letter_code
_entity_poly.pdbx_strand_id
1 'polypeptide(L)'
;EAIPVNQEALMMPITMTFAVKDGLCSWNEGRYEVEYGGALTPSVKKISDTFDGEVDITVEVGALSQLLMGTLTARDLVFEGKLSV
;
A
#
# COMPACT_ATOMS: atom_id res chain seq x y z
N GLU A 1 -17.39 5.63 28.92
CA GLU A 1 -16.99 6.98 28.49
C GLU A 1 -16.44 6.86 27.08
N ALA A 2 -17.11 7.43 26.07
CA ALA A 2 -16.63 7.35 24.69
C ALA A 2 -15.69 8.52 24.45
N ILE A 3 -14.42 8.25 24.18
CA ILE A 3 -13.46 9.29 23.81
C ILE A 3 -13.94 9.86 22.47
N PRO A 4 -14.27 11.15 22.37
CA PRO A 4 -14.70 11.74 21.10
C PRO A 4 -13.53 11.67 20.12
N VAL A 5 -13.72 10.91 19.05
CA VAL A 5 -12.73 10.82 17.96
C VAL A 5 -12.75 12.16 17.23
N ASN A 6 -11.59 12.81 17.13
CA ASN A 6 -11.47 14.01 16.31
C ASN A 6 -11.69 13.63 14.83
N GLN A 7 -12.77 14.11 14.22
CA GLN A 7 -13.09 13.82 12.81
C GLN A 7 -12.09 14.45 11.82
N GLU A 8 -11.37 15.49 12.21
CA GLU A 8 -10.28 16.03 11.40
C GLU A 8 -9.05 15.11 11.44
N ALA A 9 -8.82 14.41 12.55
CA ALA A 9 -7.76 13.40 12.66
C ALA A 9 -8.04 12.16 11.79
N LEU A 10 -9.32 11.86 11.49
CA LEU A 10 -9.72 10.83 10.52
C LEU A 10 -9.36 11.21 9.07
N MET A 11 -9.14 12.49 8.79
CA MET A 11 -8.78 13.05 7.48
C MET A 11 -7.29 13.46 7.42
N MET A 12 -6.48 13.02 8.38
CA MET A 12 -5.04 13.28 8.34
C MET A 12 -4.37 12.43 7.27
N PRO A 13 -3.53 13.02 6.40
CA PRO A 13 -2.80 12.26 5.43
C PRO A 13 -1.84 11.27 6.12
N ILE A 14 -1.96 9.99 5.76
CA ILE A 14 -1.07 8.92 6.16
C ILE A 14 -0.28 8.52 4.93
N THR A 15 1.05 8.59 5.04
CA THR A 15 1.96 8.17 3.98
C THR A 15 2.48 6.77 4.29
N MET A 16 2.46 5.88 3.29
CA MET A 16 3.05 4.54 3.34
C MET A 16 3.87 4.27 2.09
N THR A 17 4.95 3.51 2.23
CA THR A 17 5.83 3.11 1.13
C THR A 17 5.62 1.63 0.78
N PHE A 18 5.23 1.39 -0.45
CA PHE A 18 4.99 0.06 -1.01
C PHE A 18 6.15 -0.33 -1.93
N ALA A 19 6.79 -1.47 -1.68
CA ALA A 19 7.61 -2.15 -2.66
C ALA A 19 6.74 -3.07 -3.50
N VAL A 20 6.59 -2.75 -4.79
CA VAL A 20 5.77 -3.54 -5.72
C VAL A 20 6.67 -4.45 -6.54
N LYS A 21 6.43 -5.75 -6.47
CA LYS A 21 7.13 -6.77 -7.26
C LYS A 21 6.28 -7.22 -8.44
N ASP A 22 6.87 -7.30 -9.62
CA ASP A 22 6.19 -7.71 -10.85
C ASP A 22 7.14 -8.50 -11.76
N GLY A 23 7.06 -9.83 -11.67
CA GLY A 23 7.88 -10.72 -12.49
C GLY A 23 7.53 -10.75 -13.98
N LEU A 24 6.45 -10.09 -14.42
CA LEU A 24 6.03 -10.03 -15.83
C LEU A 24 6.36 -8.69 -16.47
N CYS A 25 6.49 -7.63 -15.67
CA CYS A 25 6.54 -6.26 -16.15
C CYS A 25 7.43 -5.41 -15.24
N SER A 26 8.73 -5.34 -15.56
CA SER A 26 9.73 -4.62 -14.75
C SER A 26 9.47 -3.12 -14.56
N TRP A 27 8.70 -2.49 -15.44
CA TRP A 27 8.29 -1.09 -15.31
C TRP A 27 7.38 -0.82 -14.09
N ASN A 28 6.67 -1.86 -13.60
CA ASN A 28 5.87 -1.80 -12.38
C ASN A 28 6.70 -2.06 -11.11
N GLU A 29 7.95 -2.52 -11.26
CA GLU A 29 8.82 -2.76 -10.12
C GLU A 29 9.35 -1.46 -9.56
N GLY A 30 9.42 -1.41 -8.23
CA GLY A 30 9.99 -0.28 -7.51
C GLY A 30 9.23 0.06 -6.25
N ARG A 31 9.53 1.25 -5.73
CA ARG A 31 8.91 1.79 -4.52
C ARG A 31 7.91 2.89 -4.86
N TYR A 32 6.77 2.82 -4.21
CA TYR A 32 5.64 3.71 -4.40
C TYR A 32 5.26 4.31 -3.06
N GLU A 33 5.26 5.64 -3.00
CA GLU A 33 4.69 6.37 -1.87
C GLU A 33 3.19 6.51 -2.12
N VAL A 34 2.39 6.09 -1.14
CA VAL A 34 0.94 6.15 -1.18
C VAL A 34 0.45 6.99 -0.01
N GLU A 35 -0.29 8.05 -0.33
CA GLU A 35 -0.90 8.91 0.66
C GLU A 35 -2.41 8.63 0.74
N TYR A 36 -2.87 8.30 1.95
CA TYR A 36 -4.27 8.06 2.30
C TYR A 36 -4.79 9.17 3.21
N GLY A 37 -6.10 9.38 3.31
CA GLY A 37 -6.69 10.26 4.33
C GLY A 37 -6.76 11.75 3.98
N GLY A 38 -5.89 12.26 3.11
CA GLY A 38 -5.96 13.65 2.62
C GLY A 38 -7.08 13.90 1.60
N ALA A 39 -7.54 12.85 0.89
CA ALA A 39 -8.60 12.92 -0.11
C ALA A 39 -9.39 11.60 -0.19
N LEU A 40 -10.53 11.63 -0.89
CA LEU A 40 -11.39 10.46 -1.10
C LEU A 40 -10.69 9.36 -1.93
N THR A 41 -9.74 9.77 -2.77
CA THR A 41 -8.88 8.88 -3.56
C THR A 41 -7.44 8.99 -3.08
N PRO A 42 -6.74 7.86 -2.83
CA PRO A 42 -5.34 7.91 -2.45
C PRO A 42 -4.48 8.48 -3.59
N SER A 43 -3.43 9.20 -3.22
CA SER A 43 -2.42 9.65 -4.20
C SER A 43 -1.26 8.66 -4.21
N VAL A 44 -0.71 8.39 -5.40
CA VAL A 44 0.37 7.41 -5.58
C VAL A 44 1.48 8.05 -6.40
N LYS A 45 2.71 7.93 -5.92
CA LYS A 45 3.91 8.41 -6.62
C LYS A 45 4.97 7.33 -6.61
N LYS A 46 5.51 7.01 -7.79
CA LYS A 46 6.73 6.17 -7.87
C LYS A 46 7.92 7.00 -7.39
N ILE A 47 8.60 6.51 -6.36
CA ILE A 47 9.75 7.19 -5.74
C ILE A 47 11.10 6.55 -6.14
N SER A 48 11.09 5.28 -6.53
CA SER A 48 12.28 4.57 -7.00
C SER A 48 11.90 3.42 -7.92
N ASP A 49 12.77 3.08 -8.87
CA ASP A 49 12.70 1.84 -9.67
C ASP A 49 13.38 0.65 -8.96
N THR A 50 14.08 0.89 -7.85
CA THR A 50 14.73 -0.15 -7.04
C THR A 50 14.02 -0.33 -5.69
N PHE A 51 14.22 -1.50 -5.09
CA PHE A 51 13.73 -1.84 -3.75
C PHE A 51 14.62 -1.30 -2.61
N ASP A 52 15.70 -0.58 -2.93
CA ASP A 52 16.65 -0.10 -1.93
C ASP A 52 16.08 1.06 -1.13
N GLY A 53 15.83 0.85 0.16
CA GLY A 53 15.43 1.87 1.13
C GLY A 53 14.36 1.37 2.10
N GLU A 54 13.80 2.29 2.89
CA GLU A 54 12.68 1.97 3.77
C GLU A 54 11.42 1.67 2.95
N VAL A 55 10.70 0.65 3.40
CA VAL A 55 9.47 0.13 2.83
C VAL A 55 8.60 -0.34 3.99
N ASP A 56 7.33 0.05 3.99
CA ASP A 56 6.36 -0.38 4.99
C ASP A 56 5.68 -1.69 4.58
N ILE A 57 5.46 -1.89 3.28
CA ILE A 57 4.79 -3.06 2.73
C ILE A 57 5.48 -3.52 1.45
N THR A 58 5.80 -4.80 1.34
CA THR A 58 6.20 -5.42 0.07
C THR A 58 5.05 -6.30 -0.45
N VAL A 59 4.63 -6.09 -1.70
CA VAL A 59 3.48 -6.77 -2.30
C VAL A 59 3.74 -7.14 -3.76
N GLU A 60 3.22 -8.29 -4.19
CA GLU A 60 3.19 -8.65 -5.60
C GLU A 60 2.05 -7.92 -6.34
N VAL A 61 2.27 -7.49 -7.59
CA VAL A 61 1.27 -6.73 -8.37
C VAL A 61 -0.07 -7.47 -8.52
N GLY A 62 -0.03 -8.80 -8.61
CA GLY A 62 -1.24 -9.64 -8.68
C GLY A 62 -2.03 -9.63 -7.37
N ALA A 63 -1.32 -9.72 -6.23
CA ALA A 63 -1.91 -9.63 -4.90
C ALA A 63 -2.47 -8.23 -4.62
N LEU A 64 -1.78 -7.18 -5.06
CA LEU A 64 -2.27 -5.80 -4.98
C LEU A 64 -3.59 -5.64 -5.75
N SER A 65 -3.70 -6.24 -6.94
CA SER A 65 -4.93 -6.22 -7.73
C SER A 65 -6.09 -6.93 -7.02
N GLN A 66 -5.83 -8.07 -6.37
CA GLN A 66 -6.82 -8.79 -5.58
C GLN A 66 -7.27 -7.99 -4.35
N LEU A 67 -6.33 -7.32 -3.68
CA LEU A 67 -6.63 -6.44 -2.55
C LEU A 67 -7.51 -5.26 -2.98
N LEU A 68 -7.20 -4.62 -4.11
CA LEU A 68 -7.97 -3.50 -4.66
C LEU A 68 -9.39 -3.90 -5.07
N MET A 69 -9.57 -5.12 -5.61
CA MET A 69 -10.88 -5.65 -5.97
C MET A 69 -11.68 -6.16 -4.75
N GLY A 70 -11.05 -6.25 -3.57
CA GLY A 70 -11.65 -6.82 -2.37
C GLY A 70 -11.90 -8.33 -2.46
N THR A 71 -11.23 -9.03 -3.38
CA THR A 71 -11.36 -10.49 -3.52
C THR A 71 -10.61 -11.26 -2.45
N LEU A 72 -9.50 -10.71 -1.94
CA LEU A 72 -8.75 -11.25 -0.82
C LEU A 72 -8.41 -10.15 0.19
N THR A 73 -8.37 -10.51 1.47
CA THR A 73 -7.95 -9.57 2.52
C THR A 73 -6.44 -9.51 2.61
N ALA A 74 -5.90 -8.40 3.14
CA ALA A 74 -4.46 -8.28 3.38
C ALA A 74 -3.91 -9.41 4.27
N ARG A 75 -4.71 -9.93 5.20
CA ARG A 75 -4.32 -11.07 6.03
C ARG A 75 -4.16 -12.36 5.23
N ASP A 76 -5.06 -12.62 4.29
CA ASP A 76 -4.96 -13.79 3.42
C ASP A 76 -3.72 -13.70 2.52
N LEU A 77 -3.43 -12.49 2.00
CA LEU A 77 -2.25 -12.26 1.16
C LEU A 77 -0.93 -12.37 1.95
N VAL A 78 -0.91 -11.99 3.22
CA VAL A 78 0.23 -12.24 4.12
C VAL A 78 0.42 -13.73 4.36
N PHE A 79 -0.67 -14.46 4.58
CA PHE A 79 -0.61 -15.92 4.76
C PHE A 79 -0.07 -16.63 3.52
N GLU A 80 -0.43 -16.16 2.31
CA GLU A 80 0.10 -16.67 1.05
C GLU A 80 1.54 -16.22 0.74
N GLY A 81 2.15 -15.37 1.57
CA GLY A 81 3.49 -14.83 1.36
C GLY A 81 3.59 -13.79 0.23
N LYS A 82 2.44 -13.32 -0.28
CA LYS A 82 2.36 -12.36 -1.39
C LYS A 82 2.30 -10.90 -0.92
N LEU A 83 2.08 -10.69 0.38
CA LEU A 83 2.19 -9.41 1.07
C LEU A 83 3.07 -9.60 2.31
N SER A 84 3.96 -8.67 2.56
CA SER A 84 4.81 -8.65 3.77
C SER A 84 4.91 -7.22 4.29
N VAL A 85 5.02 -7.10 5.61
CA VAL A 85 5.18 -5.85 6.35
C VAL A 85 6.57 -5.85 6.97
#